data_AF-A0A1S9MDE4-F1
#
_entry.id   AF-A0A1S9MDE4-F1
#
_cell.length_a   1.000
_cell.length_b   1.000
_cell.length_c   1.000
_cell.angle_alpha   90.00
_cell.angle_beta   90.00
_cell.angle_gamma   90.00
#
_symmetry.space_group_name_H-M   'P 1'
#
loop_
_entity.id
_entity.type
_entity.pdbx_description
1 polymer ?
#
loop_
_entity_poly.entity_id
_entity_poly.type
_entity_poly.pdbx_seq_one_letter_code
_entity_poly.pdbx_strand_id
1 'polypeptide(L)'
;MATDYDAPRKTEEESPAESLEALQASRGSGAQTAVIDIDENDTAEGIDLPGADLSGEELTVIVVPEQSDEFTCSSCFLVRHRSQIALEKNGLKYCRECEG
;
A
#
# COMPACT_ATOMS: atom_id res chain seq x y z
N MET A 1 10.14 -18.73 1.84
CA MET A 1 9.48 -19.07 3.12
C MET A 1 8.65 -17.86 3.50
N ALA A 2 7.32 -17.97 3.50
CA ALA A 2 6.44 -16.83 3.74
C ALA A 2 6.29 -16.65 5.26
N THR A 3 6.75 -15.51 5.76
CA THR A 3 6.48 -15.06 7.13
C THR A 3 4.99 -14.73 7.22
N ASP A 4 4.27 -15.41 8.11
CA ASP A 4 2.84 -15.25 8.31
C ASP A 4 2.58 -14.01 9.20
N TYR A 5 2.05 -12.94 8.60
CA TYR A 5 1.76 -11.65 9.24
C TYR A 5 0.31 -11.54 9.73
N ASP A 6 -0.47 -12.63 9.70
CA ASP A 6 -1.87 -12.69 10.14
C ASP A 6 -2.02 -13.18 11.59
N ALA A 7 -0.90 -13.34 12.30
CA ALA A 7 -0.92 -13.68 13.71
C ALA A 7 -1.52 -12.53 14.54
N PRO A 8 -2.52 -12.79 15.40
CA PRO A 8 -3.11 -11.76 16.23
C PRO A 8 -2.04 -11.11 17.11
N ARG A 9 -1.94 -9.77 17.03
CA ARG A 9 -1.00 -9.00 17.87
C ARG A 9 -1.30 -9.33 19.32
N LYS A 10 -0.30 -9.89 20.02
CA LYS A 10 -0.36 -10.03 21.49
C LYS A 10 -0.57 -8.63 22.07
N THR A 11 -1.60 -8.48 22.89
CA THR A 11 -1.84 -7.28 23.70
C THR A 11 -0.62 -7.04 24.59
N GLU A 12 -0.07 -5.84 24.53
CA GLU A 12 1.18 -5.39 25.16
C GLU A 12 1.05 -5.24 26.69
N GLU A 13 0.30 -6.11 27.37
CA GLU A 13 0.03 -6.02 28.82
C GLU A 13 0.86 -7.02 29.66
N GLU A 14 1.83 -7.71 29.06
CA GLU A 14 2.79 -8.58 29.76
C GLU A 14 4.25 -8.31 29.35
N SER A 15 4.62 -7.05 29.05
CA SER A 15 6.02 -6.63 29.05
C SER A 15 6.38 -6.09 30.45
N PRO A 16 7.15 -6.83 31.27
CA PRO A 16 7.68 -6.26 32.50
C PRO A 16 8.60 -5.11 32.12
N ALA A 17 8.15 -3.88 32.40
CA ALA A 17 8.88 -2.62 32.35
C ALA A 17 10.37 -2.74 31.97
N GLU A 18 10.68 -2.70 30.68
CA GLU A 18 12.03 -2.38 30.24
C GLU A 18 12.24 -0.90 30.53
N SER A 19 12.83 -0.62 31.70
CA SER A 19 13.16 0.72 32.18
C SER A 19 13.77 1.56 31.05
N LEU A 20 13.36 2.83 30.97
CA LEU A 20 13.79 3.75 29.90
C LEU A 20 15.32 3.80 29.72
N GLU A 21 16.09 3.55 30.78
CA GLU A 21 17.55 3.41 30.75
C GLU A 21 18.05 2.20 29.95
N ALA A 22 17.36 1.06 29.98
CA ALA A 22 17.69 -0.11 29.16
C ALA A 22 17.41 0.15 27.67
N LEU A 23 16.32 0.85 27.36
CA LEU A 23 16.02 1.34 26.01
C LEU A 23 17.07 2.35 25.51
N GLN A 24 17.58 3.21 26.39
CA GLN A 24 18.62 4.18 26.06
C GLN A 24 19.99 3.52 25.82
N ALA A 25 20.35 2.51 26.61
CA ALA A 25 21.54 1.69 26.38
C ALA A 25 21.43 0.84 25.08
N SER A 26 20.23 0.32 24.78
CA SER A 26 19.98 -0.40 23.53
C SER A 26 20.06 0.51 22.30
N ARG A 27 19.67 1.79 22.42
CA ARG A 27 19.89 2.80 21.36
C ARG A 27 21.37 3.15 21.18
N GLY A 28 22.17 3.06 22.24
CA GLY A 28 23.62 3.30 22.18
C GLY A 28 24.43 2.17 21.53
N SER A 29 23.90 0.95 21.42
CA SER A 29 24.68 -0.23 21.04
C SER A 29 24.20 -0.99 19.79
N GLY A 30 23.35 -0.40 18.94
CA GLY A 30 22.96 -1.12 17.71
C GLY A 30 21.86 -0.53 16.84
N ALA A 31 21.13 0.48 17.27
CA ALA A 31 20.30 1.25 16.35
C ALA A 31 21.23 2.21 15.58
N GLN A 32 21.47 1.90 14.31
CA GLN A 32 22.03 2.85 13.35
C GLN A 32 21.01 3.97 13.11
N THR A 33 20.65 4.75 14.15
CA THR A 33 20.16 6.11 13.90
C THR A 33 21.38 6.83 13.39
N ALA A 34 21.51 6.86 12.07
CA ALA A 34 22.46 7.71 11.41
C ALA A 34 22.07 9.14 11.80
N VAL A 35 22.66 9.65 12.87
CA VAL A 35 22.67 11.09 13.18
C VAL A 35 23.63 11.66 12.15
N ILE A 36 23.14 11.81 10.93
CA ILE A 36 23.90 12.42 9.84
C ILE A 36 23.62 13.91 9.95
N ASP A 37 24.58 14.63 10.51
CA ASP A 37 24.61 16.09 10.47
C ASP A 37 25.04 16.47 9.04
N ILE A 38 24.08 16.51 8.11
CA ILE A 38 24.29 16.82 6.70
C ILE A 38 23.91 18.28 6.49
N ASP A 39 24.87 19.09 6.05
CA ASP A 39 24.65 20.47 5.60
C ASP A 39 23.61 20.48 4.45
N GLU A 40 22.61 21.37 4.51
CA GLU A 40 21.47 21.40 3.56
C GLU A 40 21.89 21.43 2.08
N ASN A 41 23.12 21.84 1.77
CA ASN A 41 23.64 21.87 0.40
C ASN A 41 24.07 20.49 -0.16
N ASP A 42 24.30 19.48 0.69
CA ASP A 42 24.70 18.12 0.27
C ASP A 42 23.48 17.20 0.03
N THR A 43 22.27 17.63 0.43
CA THR A 43 21.01 16.86 0.27
C THR A 43 20.46 16.89 -1.16
N ALA A 44 21.06 17.67 -2.07
CA ALA A 44 20.63 17.77 -3.46
C ALA A 44 21.06 16.56 -4.32
N GLU A 45 22.05 15.78 -3.89
CA GLU A 45 22.40 14.49 -4.50
C GLU A 45 21.66 13.40 -3.72
N GLY A 46 20.53 12.97 -4.29
CA GLY A 46 19.50 12.19 -3.62
C GLY A 46 20.03 10.98 -2.87
N ILE A 47 19.65 10.89 -1.59
CA ILE A 47 19.85 9.71 -0.76
C ILE A 47 19.12 8.54 -1.43
N ASP A 48 19.85 7.61 -2.04
CA ASP A 48 19.32 6.37 -2.59
C ASP A 48 18.85 5.46 -1.45
N LEU A 49 17.55 5.53 -1.16
CA LEU A 49 16.93 4.66 -0.17
C LEU A 49 16.99 3.20 -0.66
N PRO A 50 17.26 2.23 0.23
CA PRO A 50 17.18 0.82 -0.14
C PRO A 50 15.77 0.50 -0.63
N GLY A 51 15.64 0.12 -1.90
CA GLY A 51 14.35 -0.13 -2.58
C GLY A 51 13.80 1.04 -3.41
N ALA A 52 14.53 2.14 -3.58
CA ALA A 52 14.13 3.25 -4.47
C ALA A 52 14.31 2.92 -5.97
N ASP A 53 15.26 2.04 -6.30
CA ASP A 53 15.50 1.61 -7.67
C ASP A 53 14.60 0.43 -8.08
N LEU A 54 13.44 0.77 -8.65
CA LEU A 54 12.51 -0.18 -9.28
C LEU A 54 12.81 -0.39 -10.77
N SER A 55 13.93 0.13 -11.30
CA SER A 55 14.23 0.08 -12.74
C SER A 55 14.49 -1.33 -13.27
N GLY A 56 14.82 -2.28 -12.39
CA GLY A 56 15.02 -3.70 -12.71
C GLY A 56 13.81 -4.60 -12.47
N GLU A 57 12.67 -4.06 -12.04
CA GLU A 57 11.53 -4.86 -11.56
C GLU A 57 10.38 -4.89 -12.59
N GLU A 58 10.10 -6.07 -13.13
CA GLU A 58 9.01 -6.29 -14.08
C GLU A 58 7.68 -6.52 -13.35
N LEU A 59 6.82 -5.49 -13.33
CA LEU A 59 5.46 -5.59 -12.80
C LEU A 59 4.58 -6.43 -13.74
N THR A 60 4.36 -7.69 -13.36
CA THR A 60 3.39 -8.56 -14.07
C THR A 60 1.99 -8.37 -13.50
N VAL A 61 1.10 -7.77 -14.28
CA VAL A 61 -0.30 -7.57 -13.90
C VAL A 61 -1.20 -8.48 -14.75
N ILE A 62 -2.02 -9.29 -14.08
CA ILE A 62 -3.01 -10.12 -14.75
C ILE A 62 -4.25 -9.26 -15.01
N VAL A 63 -4.61 -9.10 -16.28
CA VAL A 63 -5.84 -8.41 -16.70
C VAL A 63 -6.93 -9.46 -16.90
N VAL A 64 -8.00 -9.37 -16.11
CA VAL A 64 -9.19 -10.22 -16.25
C VAL A 64 -10.25 -9.43 -17.03
N PRO A 65 -10.76 -9.96 -18.17
CA PRO A 65 -11.84 -9.30 -18.91
C PRO A 65 -13.18 -9.40 -18.17
N GLU A 66 -14.14 -8.56 -18.56
CA GLU A 66 -15.50 -8.60 -18.01
C GLU A 66 -16.13 -9.99 -18.21
N GLN A 67 -16.71 -10.56 -17.15
CA GLN A 67 -17.48 -11.80 -17.25
C GLN A 67 -18.81 -11.56 -17.97
N SER A 68 -19.46 -12.63 -18.42
CA SER A 68 -20.73 -12.55 -19.20
C SER A 68 -21.89 -11.83 -18.48
N ASP A 69 -21.80 -11.71 -17.16
CA ASP A 69 -22.76 -11.11 -16.28
C ASP A 69 -22.30 -9.78 -15.67
N GLU A 70 -21.17 -9.25 -16.12
CA GLU A 70 -20.59 -8.00 -15.65
C GLU A 70 -20.61 -6.92 -16.74
N PHE A 71 -20.39 -5.67 -16.34
CA PHE A 71 -20.12 -4.54 -17.22
C PHE A 71 -19.30 -3.46 -16.50
N THR A 72 -18.55 -2.68 -17.25
CA THR A 72 -17.86 -1.49 -16.72
C THR A 72 -18.74 -0.25 -16.85
N CYS A 73 -19.04 0.42 -15.74
CA CYS A 73 -19.81 1.66 -15.75
C CYS A 73 -19.02 2.79 -16.42
N SER A 74 -19.64 3.50 -17.35
CA SER A 74 -18.98 4.61 -18.08
C SER A 74 -18.88 5.93 -17.29
N SER A 75 -19.39 5.97 -16.05
CA SER A 75 -19.27 7.11 -15.15
C SER A 75 -18.23 6.87 -14.04
N CYS A 76 -18.34 5.76 -13.30
CA CYS A 76 -17.42 5.44 -12.20
C CYS A 76 -16.30 4.44 -12.55
N PHE A 77 -16.29 3.85 -13.74
CA PHE A 77 -15.31 2.86 -14.23
C PHE A 77 -15.18 1.58 -13.39
N LEU A 78 -16.12 1.34 -12.47
CA LEU A 78 -16.18 0.10 -11.69
C LEU A 78 -16.90 -0.99 -12.48
N VAL A 79 -16.41 -2.22 -12.33
CA VAL A 79 -17.08 -3.44 -12.81
C VAL A 79 -18.25 -3.74 -11.89
N ARG A 80 -19.44 -3.91 -12.46
CA ARG A 80 -20.68 -4.21 -11.74
C ARG A 80 -21.42 -5.34 -12.45
N HIS A 81 -22.25 -6.07 -11.71
CA HIS A 81 -23.13 -7.06 -12.32
C HIS A 81 -24.20 -6.38 -13.19
N ARG A 82 -24.54 -6.96 -14.34
CA ARG A 82 -25.52 -6.47 -15.33
C ARG A 82 -26.90 -6.11 -14.77
N SER A 83 -27.29 -6.69 -13.64
CA SER A 83 -28.52 -6.32 -12.92
C SER A 83 -28.52 -4.88 -12.38
N GLN A 84 -27.33 -4.27 -12.27
CA GLN A 84 -27.12 -2.92 -11.79
C GLN A 84 -27.04 -1.88 -12.92
N ILE A 85 -27.32 -2.26 -14.17
CA ILE A 85 -27.46 -1.30 -15.28
C ILE A 85 -28.70 -0.43 -15.01
N ALA A 86 -28.51 0.89 -15.07
CA ALA A 86 -29.57 1.89 -14.90
C ALA A 86 -29.91 2.60 -16.21
N LEU A 87 -28.88 2.97 -16.98
CA LEU A 87 -29.03 3.67 -18.25
C LEU A 87 -28.07 3.08 -19.28
N GLU A 88 -28.51 3.02 -20.53
CA GLU A 88 -27.65 2.78 -21.69
C GLU A 88 -27.83 3.93 -22.68
N LYS A 89 -26.73 4.63 -23.00
CA LYS A 89 -26.74 5.80 -23.90
C LYS A 89 -25.55 5.73 -24.85
N ASN A 90 -25.82 5.79 -26.16
CA ASN A 90 -24.79 5.72 -27.19
C ASN A 90 -23.88 4.47 -27.09
N GLY A 91 -24.42 3.34 -26.62
CA GLY A 91 -23.65 2.11 -26.40
C GLY A 91 -22.83 2.08 -25.11
N LEU A 92 -22.92 3.11 -24.28
CA LEU A 92 -22.29 3.17 -22.95
C LEU A 92 -23.29 2.78 -21.87
N LYS A 93 -22.85 1.95 -20.91
CA LYS A 93 -23.67 1.47 -19.79
C LYS A 93 -23.32 2.22 -18.52
N TYR A 94 -24.34 2.58 -17.74
CA TYR A 94 -24.20 3.31 -16.49
C TYR A 94 -24.84 2.52 -15.35
N CYS A 95 -24.18 2.49 -14.19
CA CYS A 95 -24.70 1.78 -13.02
C CYS A 95 -25.75 2.62 -12.26
N ARG A 96 -26.56 1.92 -11.46
CA ARG A 96 -27.58 2.54 -10.58
C ARG A 96 -27.04 3.54 -9.58
N GLU A 97 -25.77 3.47 -9.20
CA GLU A 97 -25.18 4.46 -8.29
C GLU A 97 -24.83 5.79 -8.98
N CYS A 98 -24.63 5.79 -10.30
CA CYS A 98 -24.29 7.00 -11.03
C CYS A 98 -25.51 7.73 -11.60
N GLU A 99 -26.55 6.98 -11.98
CA GLU A 99 -27.75 7.50 -12.65
C GLU A 99 -29.04 7.24 -11.85
N GLY A 100 -28.94 6.95 -10.54
CA GLY A 100 -30.05 6.61 -9.65
C GLY A 100 -29.94 7.26 -8.28
#